data_AF-A0A838I6Z4-F1
#
_entry.id   AF-A0A838I6Z4-F1
#
_cell.length_a   1.000
_cell.length_b   1.000
_cell.length_c   1.000
_cell.angle_alpha   90.00
_cell.angle_beta   90.00
_cell.angle_gamma   90.00
#
_symmetry.space_group_name_H-M   'P 1'
#
loop_
_entity.id
_entity.type
_entity.pdbx_description
1 polymer ?
#
loop_
_entity_poly.entity_id
_entity_poly.type
_entity_poly.pdbx_seq_one_letter_code
_entity_poly.pdbx_strand_id
1 'polypeptide(L)'
;MAESPPGGDTTSRGVLFVRYGIPAVLLVAGVVFLFVGPEGGRGEAWALFTGAGLSVLLLNVLYRMGVSGDRERDREDAARYYFSEHGSWPDEEKPRRHRWSQPANIATPESEARERDGAGEG
;
A
#
# COMPACT_ATOMS: atom_id res chain seq x y z
N MET A 1 -18.49 3.49 -39.34
CA MET A 1 -17.35 2.73 -38.80
C MET A 1 -17.45 2.86 -37.28
N ALA A 2 -18.08 1.90 -36.62
CA ALA A 2 -18.37 1.96 -35.18
C ALA A 2 -17.18 1.35 -34.42
N GLU A 3 -16.57 2.14 -33.55
CA GLU A 3 -15.53 1.71 -32.63
C GLU A 3 -16.17 0.79 -31.58
N SER A 4 -15.76 -0.49 -31.56
CA SER A 4 -16.20 -1.43 -30.54
C SER A 4 -15.65 -1.02 -29.16
N PRO A 5 -16.44 -1.08 -28.08
CA PRO A 5 -15.93 -0.81 -26.74
C PRO A 5 -14.92 -1.91 -26.32
N PRO A 6 -13.78 -1.55 -25.69
CA PRO A 6 -12.88 -2.55 -25.13
C PRO A 6 -13.59 -3.35 -24.03
N GLY A 7 -13.49 -4.68 -24.15
CA GLY A 7 -14.16 -5.67 -23.32
C GLY A 7 -13.82 -5.54 -21.84
N GLY A 8 -14.81 -5.83 -21.00
CA GLY A 8 -14.82 -5.54 -19.57
C GLY A 8 -13.67 -6.15 -18.78
N ASP A 9 -13.43 -5.52 -17.64
CA ASP A 9 -12.37 -5.80 -16.66
C ASP A 9 -12.40 -7.24 -16.16
N THR A 10 -11.87 -8.17 -16.95
CA THR A 10 -11.58 -9.52 -16.49
C THR A 10 -10.36 -9.41 -15.58
N THR A 11 -10.59 -9.06 -14.31
CA THR A 11 -9.64 -9.36 -13.24
C THR A 11 -9.30 -10.84 -13.39
N SER A 12 -8.12 -11.14 -13.91
CA SER A 12 -7.76 -12.46 -14.41
C SER A 12 -8.04 -13.51 -13.34
N ARG A 13 -9.09 -14.32 -13.53
CA ARG A 13 -9.48 -15.38 -12.58
C ARG A 13 -8.32 -16.33 -12.28
N GLY A 14 -7.38 -16.47 -13.22
CA GLY A 14 -6.13 -17.20 -13.03
C GLY A 14 -5.21 -16.62 -11.96
N VAL A 15 -5.08 -15.29 -11.86
CA VAL A 15 -4.26 -14.64 -10.82
C VAL A 15 -4.88 -14.86 -9.44
N LEU A 16 -6.21 -14.75 -9.33
CA LEU A 16 -6.92 -15.06 -8.09
C LEU A 16 -6.75 -16.53 -7.70
N PHE A 17 -6.83 -17.45 -8.66
CA PHE A 17 -6.65 -18.88 -8.40
C PHE A 17 -5.23 -19.21 -7.92
N VAL A 18 -4.18 -18.65 -8.53
CA VAL A 18 -2.81 -18.88 -8.05
C VAL A 18 -2.61 -18.29 -6.66
N ARG A 19 -3.16 -17.09 -6.42
CA ARG A 19 -2.97 -16.36 -5.16
C ARG A 19 -3.69 -16.98 -3.97
N TYR A 20 -4.86 -17.57 -4.19
CA TYR A 20 -5.71 -18.10 -3.11
C TYR A 20 -5.90 -19.61 -3.17
N GLY A 21 -5.80 -20.23 -4.35
CA GLY A 21 -5.99 -21.66 -4.54
C GLY A 21 -4.87 -22.50 -3.95
N ILE A 22 -3.60 -22.18 -4.24
CA ILE A 22 -2.44 -22.88 -3.66
C ILE A 22 -2.49 -22.87 -2.12
N PRO A 23 -2.58 -21.70 -1.46
CA PRO A 23 -2.67 -21.68 0.00
C PRO A 23 -3.93 -22.34 0.54
N ALA A 24 -5.09 -22.20 -0.12
CA ALA A 24 -6.31 -22.89 0.32
C ALA A 24 -6.15 -24.41 0.28
N VAL A 25 -5.54 -24.96 -0.77
CA VAL A 25 -5.24 -26.40 -0.86
C VAL A 25 -4.30 -26.84 0.26
N LEU A 26 -3.26 -26.06 0.57
CA LEU A 26 -2.35 -26.37 1.68
C LEU A 26 -3.08 -26.38 3.04
N LEU A 27 -3.93 -25.39 3.31
CA LEU A 27 -4.73 -25.35 4.53
C LEU A 27 -5.70 -26.53 4.63
N VAL A 28 -6.40 -26.84 3.54
CA VAL A 28 -7.31 -28.00 3.47
C VAL A 28 -6.54 -29.30 3.70
N ALA A 29 -5.37 -29.47 3.08
CA ALA A 29 -4.51 -30.63 3.29
C ALA A 29 -4.10 -30.75 4.77
N GLY A 30 -3.67 -29.65 5.39
CA GLY A 30 -3.34 -29.63 6.81
C GLY A 30 -4.50 -30.09 7.70
N VAL A 31 -5.70 -29.56 7.46
CA VAL A 31 -6.93 -29.98 8.18
C VAL A 31 -7.23 -31.45 7.94
N VAL A 32 -7.14 -31.94 6.70
CA VAL A 32 -7.39 -33.35 6.38
C VAL A 32 -6.40 -34.26 7.10
N PHE A 33 -5.11 -33.91 7.11
CA PHE A 33 -4.11 -34.67 7.85
C PHE A 33 -4.41 -34.70 9.35
N LEU A 34 -4.99 -33.64 9.92
CA LEU A 34 -5.41 -33.60 11.32
C LEU A 34 -6.52 -34.61 11.68
N PHE A 35 -7.25 -35.15 10.71
CA PHE A 35 -8.29 -36.17 10.95
C PHE A 35 -7.93 -37.56 10.42
N VAL A 36 -7.19 -37.63 9.31
CA VAL A 36 -6.94 -38.88 8.57
C VAL A 36 -5.49 -39.36 8.71
N GLY A 37 -4.57 -38.54 9.23
CA GLY A 37 -3.15 -38.85 9.29
C GLY A 37 -2.77 -39.98 10.27
N PRO A 38 -1.57 -40.57 10.13
CA PRO A 38 -1.06 -41.59 11.06
C PRO A 38 -0.91 -41.03 12.48
N GLU A 39 -1.18 -41.84 13.52
CA GLU A 39 -1.26 -41.38 14.92
C GLU A 39 0.01 -40.68 15.42
N GLY A 40 1.20 -41.10 14.96
CA GLY A 40 2.47 -40.50 15.39
C GLY A 40 2.88 -39.22 14.66
N GLY A 41 2.33 -38.94 13.46
CA GLY A 41 2.79 -37.84 12.59
C GLY A 41 1.73 -36.78 12.30
N ARG A 42 0.53 -36.95 12.87
CA ARG A 42 -0.66 -36.17 12.52
C ARG A 42 -0.49 -34.67 12.79
N GLY A 43 0.01 -34.32 13.98
CA GLY A 43 0.22 -32.93 14.39
C GLY A 43 1.34 -32.25 13.59
N GLU A 44 2.41 -32.99 13.29
CA GLU A 44 3.54 -32.48 12.51
C GLU A 44 3.15 -32.19 11.06
N ALA A 45 2.44 -33.12 10.41
CA ALA A 45 1.89 -32.91 9.07
C ALA A 45 0.93 -31.70 9.04
N TRP A 46 0.02 -31.61 10.01
CA TRP A 46 -0.87 -30.46 10.13
C TRP A 46 -0.11 -29.13 10.24
N ALA A 47 0.89 -29.06 11.13
CA ALA A 47 1.67 -27.85 11.36
C ALA A 47 2.45 -27.44 10.10
N LEU A 48 3.04 -28.40 9.39
CA LEU A 48 3.79 -28.15 8.15
C LEU A 48 2.89 -27.59 7.05
N PHE A 49 1.76 -28.25 6.75
CA PHE A 49 0.85 -27.81 5.68
C PHE A 49 0.15 -26.50 6.03
N THR A 50 -0.30 -26.35 7.28
CA THR A 50 -0.96 -25.13 7.73
C THR A 50 0.01 -23.95 7.77
N GLY A 51 1.23 -24.18 8.28
CA GLY A 51 2.30 -23.19 8.29
C GLY A 51 2.67 -22.74 6.89
N ALA A 52 2.89 -23.68 5.97
CA ALA A 52 3.18 -23.36 4.57
C ALA A 52 2.04 -22.56 3.91
N GLY A 53 0.77 -22.97 4.11
CA GLY A 53 -0.39 -22.25 3.58
C GLY A 53 -0.50 -20.82 4.10
N LEU A 54 -0.31 -20.62 5.41
CA LEU A 54 -0.33 -19.29 6.04
C LEU A 54 0.85 -18.43 5.58
N SER A 55 2.06 -18.97 5.47
CA SER A 55 3.22 -18.26 4.96
C SER A 55 2.98 -17.76 3.53
N VAL A 56 2.41 -18.60 2.66
CA VAL A 56 2.08 -18.21 1.28
C VAL A 56 1.03 -17.09 1.25
N LEU A 57 -0.02 -17.16 2.08
CA LEU A 57 -1.00 -16.08 2.19
C LEU A 57 -0.37 -14.78 2.67
N LEU A 58 0.49 -14.85 3.69
CA LEU A 58 1.18 -13.70 4.24
C LEU A 58 2.07 -13.02 3.19
N LEU A 59 2.86 -13.81 2.46
CA LEU A 59 3.70 -13.29 1.37
C LEU A 59 2.87 -12.60 0.29
N ASN A 60 1.70 -13.16 -0.03
CA ASN A 60 0.79 -12.57 -1.01
C ASN A 60 0.20 -11.23 -0.54
N VAL A 61 -0.13 -11.14 0.75
CA VAL A 61 -0.58 -9.91 1.40
C VAL A 61 0.52 -8.85 1.36
N LEU A 62 1.75 -9.22 1.74
CA LEU A 62 2.89 -8.30 1.75
C LEU A 62 3.22 -7.81 0.34
N TYR A 63 3.23 -8.71 -0.65
CA TYR A 63 3.41 -8.35 -2.05
C TYR A 63 2.34 -7.35 -2.52
N ARG A 64 1.07 -7.58 -2.17
CA ARG A 64 -0.02 -6.66 -2.52
C ARG A 64 0.19 -5.28 -1.90
N MET A 65 0.63 -5.20 -0.64
CA MET A 65 0.93 -3.92 0.00
C MET A 65 2.10 -3.21 -0.73
N GLY A 66 3.17 -3.94 -1.05
CA GLY A 66 4.32 -3.40 -1.78
C GLY A 66 3.96 -2.85 -3.17
N VAL A 67 3.23 -3.63 -3.97
CA VAL A 67 2.78 -3.20 -5.31
C VAL A 67 1.79 -2.03 -5.24
N SER A 68 0.98 -1.95 -4.19
CA SER A 68 0.08 -0.80 -4.02
C SER A 68 0.86 0.49 -3.76
N GLY A 69 2.02 0.42 -3.09
CA GLY A 69 2.90 1.56 -2.87
C GLY A 69 3.68 1.99 -4.12
N ASP A 70 4.00 1.04 -5.02
CA ASP A 70 4.69 1.32 -6.28
C ASP A 70 3.90 2.29 -7.17
N ARG A 71 2.57 2.13 -7.20
CA ARG A 71 1.68 3.05 -7.92
C ARG A 71 1.71 4.48 -7.41
N GLU A 72 1.98 4.67 -6.13
CA GLU A 72 2.09 6.01 -5.55
C GLU A 72 3.42 6.66 -5.96
N ARG A 73 4.49 5.86 -6.03
CA ARG A 73 5.79 6.31 -6.58
C ARG A 73 5.67 6.67 -8.06
N ASP A 74 4.99 5.85 -8.86
CA ASP A 74 4.77 6.15 -10.28
C ASP A 74 4.00 7.46 -10.48
N ARG A 75 3.01 7.74 -9.62
CA ARG A 75 2.26 9.01 -9.63
C ARG A 75 3.15 10.19 -9.26
N GLU A 76 3.98 10.04 -8.25
CA GLU A 76 4.92 11.07 -7.83
C GLU A 76 5.94 11.38 -8.95
N ASP A 77 6.50 10.34 -9.58
CA ASP A 77 7.44 10.50 -10.69
C ASP A 77 6.77 11.14 -11.92
N ALA A 78 5.52 10.78 -12.22
CA ALA A 78 4.73 11.44 -13.26
C ALA A 78 4.46 12.92 -12.93
N ALA A 79 4.17 13.24 -11.67
CA ALA A 79 3.96 14.62 -11.23
C ALA A 79 5.25 15.46 -11.31
N ARG A 80 6.40 14.88 -10.98
CA ARG A 80 7.72 15.51 -11.15
C ARG A 80 8.05 15.77 -12.62
N TYR A 81 7.76 14.81 -13.49
CA TYR A 81 7.92 15.00 -14.94
C TYR A 81 7.06 16.16 -15.44
N TYR A 82 5.78 16.16 -15.06
CA TYR A 82 4.85 17.24 -15.40
C TYR A 82 5.35 18.61 -14.92
N PHE A 83 5.80 18.71 -13.66
CA PHE A 83 6.36 19.95 -13.12
C PHE A 83 7.61 20.40 -13.88
N SER A 84 8.50 19.48 -14.27
CA SER A 84 9.71 19.81 -15.03
C SER A 84 9.40 20.35 -16.43
N GLU A 85 8.31 19.90 -17.04
CA GLU A 85 7.89 20.31 -18.38
C GLU A 85 7.02 21.58 -18.37
N HIS A 86 6.12 21.72 -17.38
CA HIS A 86 5.10 22.77 -17.35
C HIS A 86 5.40 23.89 -16.34
N GLY A 87 6.32 23.66 -15.38
CA GLY A 87 6.64 24.62 -14.32
C GLY A 87 5.54 24.79 -13.25
N SER A 88 4.50 23.97 -13.30
CA SER A 88 3.39 23.94 -12.35
C SER A 88 3.04 22.49 -12.03
N TRP A 89 2.53 22.22 -10.83
CA TRP A 89 2.08 20.88 -10.47
C TRP A 89 0.74 20.53 -11.14
N PRO A 90 0.48 19.25 -11.48
CA PRO A 90 -0.76 18.87 -12.16
C PRO A 90 -2.02 19.07 -11.30
N ASP A 91 -1.87 19.19 -9.99
CA ASP A 91 -2.94 19.44 -9.02
C ASP A 91 -3.08 20.93 -8.62
N GLU A 92 -2.25 21.83 -9.14
CA GLU A 92 -2.35 23.28 -8.87
C GLU A 92 -3.55 23.96 -9.56
N GLU A 93 -4.34 23.23 -10.36
CA GLU A 93 -5.56 23.77 -10.96
C GLU A 93 -6.69 23.94 -9.93
N LYS A 94 -6.87 25.22 -9.60
CA LYS A 94 -7.86 25.86 -8.71
C LYS A 94 -7.44 25.84 -7.25
N PRO A 95 -6.97 26.99 -6.71
CA PRO A 95 -6.75 27.12 -5.28
C PRO A 95 -8.10 26.99 -4.58
N ARG A 96 -8.42 25.78 -4.11
CA ARG A 96 -9.29 25.65 -2.95
C ARG A 96 -8.48 26.30 -1.85
N ARG A 97 -8.82 27.55 -1.53
CA ARG A 97 -8.24 28.30 -0.40
C ARG A 97 -8.54 27.53 0.87
N HIS A 98 -7.76 26.49 1.15
CA HIS A 98 -7.73 25.85 2.44
C HIS A 98 -7.05 26.87 3.34
N ARG A 99 -7.86 27.58 4.11
CA ARG A 99 -7.39 28.54 5.11
C ARG A 99 -6.73 27.72 6.21
N TRP A 100 -5.46 27.39 6.01
CA TRP A 100 -4.64 26.79 7.04
C TRP A 100 -4.56 27.80 8.19
N SER A 101 -5.33 27.55 9.25
CA SER A 101 -5.21 28.30 10.49
C SER A 101 -3.99 27.76 11.21
N GLN A 102 -2.88 28.48 11.15
CA GLN A 102 -1.73 28.16 11.98
C GLN A 102 -2.15 28.31 13.45
N PRO A 103 -1.89 27.32 14.32
CA PRO A 103 -2.15 27.47 15.74
C PRO A 103 -1.20 28.53 16.31
N ALA A 104 -1.73 29.43 17.13
CA ALA A 104 -1.07 30.66 17.57
C ALA A 104 0.20 30.46 18.42
N ASN A 105 0.61 29.22 18.68
CA ASN A 105 1.69 28.84 19.59
C ASN A 105 2.92 28.22 18.89
N ILE A 106 3.01 28.29 17.56
CA ILE A 106 4.21 27.86 16.84
C ILE A 106 5.24 28.99 16.92
N ALA A 107 6.28 28.80 17.73
CA ALA A 107 7.47 29.64 17.71
C ALA A 107 8.15 29.44 16.36
N THR A 108 7.96 30.40 15.47
CA THR A 108 8.72 30.47 14.24
C THR A 108 10.13 31.01 14.53
N PRO A 109 11.19 30.55 13.84
CA PRO A 109 12.54 31.07 14.06
C PRO A 109 12.63 32.59 13.83
N GLU A 110 11.76 33.17 13.01
CA GLU A 110 11.63 34.62 12.83
C GLU A 110 11.00 35.36 14.04
N SER A 111 10.15 34.70 14.85
CA SER A 111 9.62 35.29 16.09
C SER A 111 10.65 35.30 17.21
N GLU A 112 11.48 34.26 17.32
CA GLU A 112 12.58 34.22 18.29
C GLU A 112 13.68 35.24 17.95
N ALA A 113 13.92 35.49 16.66
CA ALA A 113 14.87 36.53 16.22
C ALA A 113 14.40 37.94 16.62
N ARG A 114 13.11 38.24 16.46
CA ARG A 114 12.55 39.56 16.85
C ARG A 114 12.54 39.79 18.36
N GLU A 115 12.34 38.74 19.16
CA GLU A 115 12.48 38.85 20.62
C GLU A 115 13.93 39.05 21.06
N ARG A 116 14.90 38.41 20.39
CA ARG A 116 16.33 38.60 20.68
C ARG A 116 16.81 40.00 20.33
N ASP A 117 16.36 40.54 19.21
CA ASP A 117 16.71 41.89 18.76
C ASP A 117 16.05 42.96 19.66
N GLY A 118 14.80 42.75 20.10
CA GLY A 118 14.09 43.65 21.01
C GLY A 118 14.52 43.56 22.49
N ALA A 119 15.07 42.43 22.92
CA ALA A 119 15.59 42.25 24.29
C ALA A 119 16.98 42.87 24.50
N GLY A 120 17.63 43.37 23.44
CA GLY A 120 18.94 44.01 23.50
C GLY A 120 18.94 45.54 23.64
N GLU A 121 17.77 46.19 23.57
CA GLU A 121 17.65 47.67 23.57
C GLU A 121 17.17 48.28 24.91
N GLY A 122 17.23 47.54 26.02
CA GLY A 122 16.80 47.99 27.37
C GLY A 122 17.93 48.35 28.31
#